data_AF-I0FE40-F1
#
_entry.id   AF-I0FE40-F1
#
_cell.length_a   1.000
_cell.length_b   1.000
_cell.length_c   1.000
_cell.angle_alpha   90.00
_cell.angle_beta   90.00
_cell.angle_gamma   90.00
#
_symmetry.space_group_name_H-M   'P 1'
#
loop_
_entity.id
_entity.type
_entity.pdbx_description
1 polymer ?
#
loop_
_entity_poly.entity_id
_entity_poly.type
_entity_poly.pdbx_seq_one_letter_code
_entity_poly.pdbx_strand_id
1 'polypeptide(L)'
;MENLKISLLIILYITSLIHLFAQDKVKIKLPIVIVTEWENKLNELKSDPEFIKEIEYVKSLPEGIYTPSRAIHGKADFRVYCEVIFDTSKCYPPDGYFGKEYETLFAKTYNFLKVLKRKDPAKVIHLIRTMKDVAGSFGDIQEYDNWYIYNTKGVQVLDKRMKDIGEVLKIYRKTKKQYFSSMDMLDINDMDNSIAELIIQLEEIRKSIEYVTKEMS
;
A
#
# COMPACT_ATOMS: atom_id res chain seq x y z
N MET A 1 -27.15 16.59 48.26
CA MET A 1 -25.95 15.98 47.63
C MET A 1 -26.29 15.04 46.46
N GLU A 2 -27.43 14.35 46.44
CA GLU A 2 -27.79 13.42 45.34
C GLU A 2 -28.03 14.10 43.99
N ASN A 3 -28.71 15.25 43.96
CA ASN A 3 -28.95 15.99 42.71
C ASN A 3 -27.66 16.41 41.99
N LEU A 4 -26.60 16.72 42.76
CA LEU A 4 -25.30 17.09 42.19
C LEU A 4 -24.62 15.88 41.49
N LYS A 5 -24.81 14.67 42.03
CA LYS A 5 -24.26 13.43 41.46
C LYS A 5 -24.98 13.03 40.16
N ILE A 6 -26.31 13.20 40.13
CA ILE A 6 -27.13 12.92 38.95
C ILE A 6 -26.76 13.89 37.82
N SER A 7 -26.63 15.19 38.12
CA SER A 7 -26.18 16.17 37.13
C SER A 7 -24.77 15.87 36.60
N LEU A 8 -23.84 15.42 37.44
CA LEU A 8 -22.49 15.06 37.01
C LEU A 8 -22.49 13.83 36.06
N LEU A 9 -23.30 12.82 36.37
CA LEU A 9 -23.45 11.61 35.53
C LEU A 9 -24.04 11.95 34.15
N ILE A 10 -25.03 12.84 34.09
CA ILE A 10 -25.63 13.30 32.83
C ILE A 10 -24.59 14.06 31.99
N ILE A 11 -23.78 14.93 32.59
CA ILE A 11 -22.72 15.66 31.88
C ILE A 11 -21.66 14.70 31.33
N LEU A 12 -21.23 13.70 32.12
CA LEU A 12 -20.27 12.68 31.70
C LEU A 12 -20.83 11.82 30.56
N TYR A 13 -22.10 11.43 30.63
CA TYR A 13 -22.76 10.68 29.57
C TYR A 13 -22.86 11.50 28.27
N ILE A 14 -23.29 12.76 28.35
CA ILE A 14 -23.39 13.66 27.18
C ILE A 14 -22.01 13.92 26.58
N THR A 15 -20.98 14.16 27.39
CA THR A 15 -19.61 14.34 26.88
C THR A 15 -19.07 13.08 26.22
N SER A 16 -19.36 11.89 26.76
CA SER A 16 -18.98 10.62 26.14
C SER A 16 -19.68 10.40 24.79
N LEU A 17 -20.97 10.74 24.68
CA LEU A 17 -21.72 10.68 23.42
C LEU A 17 -21.18 11.68 22.39
N ILE A 18 -20.89 12.92 22.80
CA ILE A 18 -20.29 13.92 21.92
C ILE A 18 -18.91 13.46 21.42
N HIS A 19 -18.10 12.83 22.28
CA HIS A 19 -16.80 12.29 21.90
C HIS A 19 -16.94 11.13 20.90
N LEU A 20 -17.91 10.25 21.11
CA LEU A 20 -18.23 9.14 20.18
C LEU A 20 -18.68 9.69 18.82
N PHE A 21 -19.61 10.64 18.79
CA PHE A 21 -20.08 11.27 17.55
C PHE A 21 -18.99 12.08 16.84
N ALA A 22 -18.08 12.70 17.57
CA ALA A 22 -16.93 13.39 17.00
C ALA A 22 -15.94 12.39 16.36
N GLN A 23 -15.67 11.26 17.03
CA GLN A 23 -14.83 10.19 16.48
C GLN A 23 -15.44 9.58 15.21
N ASP A 24 -16.75 9.32 15.18
CA ASP A 24 -17.42 8.76 14.01
C ASP A 24 -17.41 9.74 12.82
N LYS A 25 -17.60 11.04 13.08
CA LYS A 25 -17.46 12.06 12.03
C LYS A 25 -16.04 12.15 11.48
N VAL A 26 -15.02 12.01 12.32
CA VAL A 26 -13.62 12.00 11.88
C VAL A 26 -13.32 10.73 11.08
N LYS A 27 -13.81 9.56 11.54
CA LYS A 27 -13.68 8.27 10.85
C LYS A 27 -14.33 8.25 9.47
N ILE A 28 -15.45 8.96 9.27
CA ILE A 28 -16.12 9.03 7.96
C ILE A 28 -15.47 10.08 7.05
N LYS A 29 -15.01 11.22 7.59
CA LYS A 29 -14.44 12.30 6.78
C LYS A 29 -13.06 11.99 6.22
N LEU A 30 -12.20 11.32 6.97
CA LEU A 30 -10.81 11.08 6.56
C LEU A 30 -10.71 10.18 5.30
N PRO A 31 -11.42 9.04 5.21
CA PRO A 31 -11.51 8.24 3.98
C PRO A 31 -11.94 9.03 2.75
N ILE A 32 -12.99 9.85 2.88
CA ILE A 32 -13.53 10.67 1.78
C ILE A 32 -12.48 11.66 1.28
N VAL A 33 -11.77 12.34 2.20
CA VAL A 33 -10.72 13.31 1.85
C VAL A 33 -9.59 12.64 1.08
N ILE A 34 -9.07 11.50 1.56
CA ILE A 34 -7.96 10.79 0.92
C ILE A 34 -8.33 10.38 -0.51
N VAL A 35 -9.51 9.79 -0.71
CA VAL A 35 -9.95 9.36 -2.05
C VAL A 35 -10.18 10.57 -2.96
N THR A 36 -10.76 11.66 -2.45
CA THR A 36 -10.99 12.89 -3.22
C THR A 36 -9.67 13.53 -3.67
N GLU A 37 -8.66 13.58 -2.80
CA GLU A 37 -7.34 14.11 -3.15
C GLU A 37 -6.66 13.26 -4.22
N TRP A 38 -6.78 11.94 -4.14
CA TRP A 38 -6.28 11.02 -5.15
C TRP A 38 -6.96 11.24 -6.51
N GLU A 39 -8.29 11.38 -6.54
CA GLU A 39 -9.04 11.66 -7.78
C GLU A 39 -8.72 13.04 -8.37
N ASN A 40 -8.53 14.05 -7.53
CA ASN A 40 -8.11 15.39 -7.98
C ASN A 40 -6.73 15.33 -8.65
N LYS A 41 -5.77 14.61 -8.05
CA LYS A 41 -4.44 14.42 -8.63
C LYS A 41 -4.50 13.68 -9.98
N LEU A 42 -5.37 12.68 -10.13
CA LEU A 42 -5.63 12.05 -11.42
C LEU A 42 -6.13 13.06 -12.46
N ASN A 43 -7.06 13.95 -12.08
CA ASN A 43 -7.61 14.93 -12.99
C ASN A 43 -6.59 16.00 -13.41
N GLU A 44 -5.70 16.41 -12.51
CA GLU A 44 -4.56 17.27 -12.83
C GLU A 44 -3.61 16.59 -13.82
N LEU A 45 -3.24 15.33 -13.55
CA LEU A 45 -2.35 14.54 -14.41
C LEU A 45 -2.88 14.33 -15.82
N LYS A 46 -4.20 14.32 -16.03
CA LYS A 46 -4.79 14.20 -17.38
C LYS A 46 -4.40 15.33 -18.33
N SER A 47 -3.86 16.44 -17.80
CA SER A 47 -3.33 17.55 -18.60
C SER A 47 -1.81 17.48 -18.82
N ASP A 48 -1.11 16.55 -18.17
CA ASP A 48 0.34 16.37 -18.29
C ASP A 48 0.71 15.59 -19.56
N PRO A 49 1.50 16.15 -20.50
CA PRO A 49 1.93 15.47 -21.72
C PRO A 49 2.66 14.14 -21.48
N GLU A 50 3.45 14.02 -20.41
CA GLU A 50 4.16 12.77 -20.10
C GLU A 50 3.20 11.70 -19.60
N PHE A 51 2.19 12.08 -18.82
CA PHE A 51 1.13 11.18 -18.40
C PHE A 51 0.28 10.70 -19.59
N ILE A 52 -0.04 11.59 -20.54
CA ILE A 52 -0.75 11.23 -21.77
C ILE A 52 0.07 10.23 -22.61
N LYS A 53 1.39 10.44 -22.75
CA LYS A 53 2.27 9.48 -23.43
C LYS A 53 2.26 8.12 -22.72
N GLU A 54 2.29 8.11 -21.40
CA GLU A 54 2.21 6.86 -20.64
C GLU A 54 0.86 6.15 -20.82
N ILE A 55 -0.25 6.90 -20.89
CA ILE A 55 -1.57 6.35 -21.23
C ILE A 55 -1.52 5.60 -22.56
N GLU A 56 -0.99 6.24 -23.60
CA GLU A 56 -0.89 5.62 -24.93
C GLU A 56 0.07 4.43 -24.96
N TYR A 57 1.20 4.54 -24.25
CA TYR A 57 2.12 3.42 -24.06
C TYR A 57 1.42 2.23 -23.40
N VAL A 58 0.77 2.42 -22.25
CA VAL A 58 0.09 1.35 -21.52
C VAL A 58 -1.04 0.75 -22.34
N LYS A 59 -1.85 1.56 -23.04
CA LYS A 59 -2.86 1.05 -23.98
C LYS A 59 -2.25 0.09 -25.00
N SER A 60 -1.11 0.46 -25.59
CA SER A 60 -0.40 -0.31 -26.62
C SER A 60 0.23 -1.61 -26.10
N LEU A 61 0.47 -1.72 -24.78
CA LEU A 61 1.08 -2.91 -24.22
C LEU A 61 0.19 -4.14 -24.42
N PRO A 62 0.72 -5.23 -25.00
CA PRO A 62 0.00 -6.47 -25.10
C PRO A 62 -0.33 -6.98 -23.69
N GLU A 63 -1.50 -7.60 -23.56
CA GLU A 63 -1.82 -8.35 -22.37
C GLU A 63 -0.93 -9.60 -22.38
N GLY A 64 -0.01 -9.69 -21.43
CA GLY A 64 0.86 -10.85 -21.30
C GLY A 64 0.06 -12.13 -21.08
N ILE A 65 0.43 -13.20 -21.77
CA ILE A 65 0.01 -14.55 -21.38
C ILE A 65 0.82 -14.91 -20.12
N TYR A 66 0.15 -15.47 -19.12
CA TYR A 66 0.80 -16.03 -17.93
C TYR A 66 1.69 -17.19 -18.35
N THR A 67 3.01 -17.02 -18.24
CA THR A 67 4.01 -18.07 -18.40
C THR A 67 4.99 -17.97 -17.23
N PRO A 68 5.08 -18.99 -16.35
CA PRO A 68 6.02 -19.01 -15.21
C PRO A 68 7.51 -18.91 -15.59
N SER A 69 7.82 -19.02 -16.88
CA SER A 69 9.17 -18.87 -17.44
C SER A 69 9.15 -17.72 -18.45
N ARG A 70 9.71 -16.57 -18.08
CA ARG A 70 10.13 -15.55 -19.05
C ARG A 70 11.63 -15.35 -19.00
N ALA A 71 12.35 -16.41 -19.37
CA ALA A 71 13.54 -16.17 -20.15
C ALA A 71 13.09 -15.96 -21.61
N ILE A 72 13.75 -15.02 -22.28
CA ILE A 72 13.86 -14.92 -23.75
C ILE A 72 12.87 -13.93 -24.43
N HIS A 73 13.44 -12.77 -24.79
CA HIS A 73 13.01 -11.76 -25.78
C HIS A 73 12.10 -10.59 -25.35
N GLY A 74 12.65 -9.69 -24.52
CA GLY A 74 12.79 -8.25 -24.83
C GLY A 74 11.57 -7.38 -25.20
N LYS A 75 10.34 -7.88 -25.17
CA LYS A 75 9.13 -7.08 -25.40
C LYS A 75 8.46 -6.79 -24.06
N ALA A 76 8.46 -5.52 -23.68
CA ALA A 76 7.67 -5.04 -22.56
C ALA A 76 6.19 -5.35 -22.81
N ASP A 77 5.49 -5.82 -21.78
CA ASP A 77 4.07 -6.08 -21.83
C ASP A 77 3.38 -5.58 -20.57
N PHE A 78 2.05 -5.65 -20.56
CA PHE A 78 1.29 -5.10 -19.45
C PHE A 78 1.52 -5.87 -18.14
N ARG A 79 1.91 -7.15 -18.22
CA ARG A 79 2.25 -7.93 -17.02
C ARG A 79 3.49 -7.32 -16.35
N VAL A 80 4.60 -7.22 -17.07
CA VAL A 80 5.86 -6.66 -16.54
C VAL A 80 5.65 -5.24 -16.01
N TYR A 81 4.83 -4.44 -16.68
CA TYR A 81 4.46 -3.11 -16.21
C TYR A 81 3.75 -3.14 -14.84
N CYS A 82 2.95 -4.16 -14.55
CA CYS A 82 2.27 -4.33 -13.25
C CYS A 82 3.17 -4.93 -12.16
N GLU A 83 4.17 -5.75 -12.51
CA GLU A 83 5.04 -6.43 -11.52
C GLU A 83 5.79 -5.46 -10.61
N VAL A 84 5.99 -4.21 -11.05
CA VAL A 84 6.65 -3.14 -10.27
C VAL A 84 5.98 -2.87 -8.93
N ILE A 85 4.68 -3.15 -8.76
CA ILE A 85 3.98 -2.94 -7.49
C ILE A 85 4.28 -4.07 -6.47
N PHE A 86 4.95 -5.14 -6.89
CA PHE A 86 5.42 -6.20 -6.00
C PHE A 86 6.91 -6.08 -5.69
N ASP A 87 7.63 -5.17 -6.35
CA ASP A 87 9.03 -4.89 -6.08
C ASP A 87 9.17 -4.00 -4.84
N THR A 88 9.44 -4.65 -3.70
CA THR A 88 9.57 -4.00 -2.38
C THR A 88 11.01 -4.00 -1.89
N SER A 89 11.97 -4.31 -2.77
CA SER A 89 13.38 -4.48 -2.45
C SER A 89 14.25 -3.62 -3.38
N LYS A 90 15.32 -3.03 -2.85
CA LYS A 90 16.33 -2.34 -3.68
C LYS A 90 17.14 -3.30 -4.54
N CYS A 91 17.36 -4.52 -4.04
CA CYS A 91 18.04 -5.59 -4.76
C CYS A 91 16.98 -6.55 -5.29
N TYR A 92 16.91 -6.71 -6.61
CA TYR A 92 16.18 -7.82 -7.21
C TYR A 92 16.61 -9.13 -6.55
N PRO A 93 15.67 -10.05 -6.20
CA PRO A 93 16.08 -11.41 -5.90
C PRO A 93 16.86 -11.95 -7.10
N PRO A 94 17.88 -12.78 -6.89
CA PRO A 94 18.76 -13.31 -7.95
C PRO A 94 18.00 -14.02 -9.08
N ASP A 95 16.73 -14.34 -8.84
CA ASP A 95 15.83 -15.08 -9.72
C ASP A 95 14.91 -14.17 -10.54
N GLY A 96 14.86 -12.85 -10.27
CA GLY A 96 14.11 -11.86 -11.05
C GLY A 96 12.59 -11.78 -10.80
N TYR A 97 12.05 -12.45 -9.78
CA TYR A 97 10.61 -12.50 -9.48
C TYR A 97 10.29 -12.03 -8.06
N PHE A 98 9.11 -11.46 -7.84
CA PHE A 98 8.61 -11.03 -6.53
C PHE A 98 8.31 -12.18 -5.54
N GLY A 99 8.94 -13.35 -5.68
CA GLY A 99 8.77 -14.52 -4.82
C GLY A 99 7.53 -15.35 -5.18
N LYS A 100 7.66 -16.69 -5.21
CA LYS A 100 6.56 -17.62 -5.55
C LYS A 100 5.34 -17.48 -4.65
N GLU A 101 5.53 -17.00 -3.42
CA GLU A 101 4.48 -16.84 -2.42
C GLU A 101 3.42 -15.81 -2.80
N TYR A 102 3.73 -14.85 -3.69
CA TYR A 102 2.78 -13.82 -4.12
C TYR A 102 2.22 -14.05 -5.53
N GLU A 103 2.55 -15.14 -6.22
CA GLU A 103 2.08 -15.39 -7.59
C GLU A 103 0.54 -15.44 -7.70
N THR A 104 -0.13 -16.07 -6.73
CA THR A 104 -1.60 -16.13 -6.69
C THR A 104 -2.20 -14.74 -6.49
N LEU A 105 -1.63 -13.95 -5.58
CA LEU A 105 -2.05 -12.58 -5.32
C LEU A 105 -1.83 -11.72 -6.56
N PHE A 106 -0.66 -11.80 -7.19
CA PHE A 106 -0.35 -11.10 -8.42
C PHE A 106 -1.34 -11.47 -9.54
N ALA A 107 -1.66 -12.75 -9.73
CA ALA A 107 -2.60 -13.16 -10.77
C ALA A 107 -3.98 -12.50 -10.60
N LYS A 108 -4.47 -12.41 -9.36
CA LYS A 108 -5.71 -11.70 -9.01
C LYS A 108 -5.60 -10.20 -9.27
N THR A 109 -4.57 -9.55 -8.73
CA THR A 109 -4.31 -8.12 -8.92
C THR A 109 -4.14 -7.76 -10.39
N TYR A 110 -3.39 -8.55 -11.15
CA TYR A 110 -3.20 -8.38 -12.59
C TYR A 110 -4.52 -8.48 -13.36
N ASN A 111 -5.39 -9.44 -13.01
CA ASN A 111 -6.69 -9.54 -13.66
C ASN A 111 -7.55 -8.30 -13.40
N PHE A 112 -7.53 -7.76 -12.17
CA PHE A 112 -8.17 -6.50 -11.84
C PHE A 112 -7.62 -5.34 -12.68
N LEU A 113 -6.30 -5.15 -12.69
CA LEU A 113 -5.63 -4.06 -13.44
C LEU A 113 -5.87 -4.17 -14.95
N LYS A 114 -5.94 -5.39 -15.49
CA LYS A 114 -6.25 -5.63 -16.90
C LYS A 114 -7.67 -5.19 -17.26
N VAL A 115 -8.66 -5.49 -16.40
CA VAL A 115 -10.03 -5.00 -16.58
C VAL A 115 -10.07 -3.48 -16.45
N LEU A 116 -9.36 -2.91 -15.46
CA LEU A 116 -9.27 -1.46 -15.27
C LEU A 116 -8.64 -0.77 -16.48
N LYS A 117 -7.54 -1.30 -17.02
CA LYS A 117 -6.89 -0.81 -18.24
C LYS A 117 -7.86 -0.64 -19.40
N ARG A 118 -8.80 -1.57 -19.58
CA ARG A 118 -9.79 -1.51 -20.67
C ARG A 118 -10.87 -0.45 -20.43
N LYS A 119 -11.21 -0.19 -19.16
CA LYS A 119 -12.25 0.78 -18.77
C LYS A 119 -11.70 2.20 -18.65
N ASP A 120 -10.59 2.36 -17.94
CA ASP A 120 -9.95 3.63 -17.63
C ASP A 120 -8.41 3.46 -17.54
N PRO A 121 -7.70 3.61 -18.68
CA PRO A 121 -6.24 3.58 -18.74
C PRO A 121 -5.55 4.61 -17.85
N ALA A 122 -6.16 5.77 -17.60
CA ALA A 122 -5.56 6.81 -16.77
C ALA A 122 -5.62 6.40 -15.29
N LYS A 123 -6.76 5.85 -14.86
CA LYS A 123 -6.96 5.34 -13.49
C LYS A 123 -6.03 4.16 -13.18
N VAL A 124 -5.79 3.24 -14.13
CA VAL A 124 -4.85 2.12 -13.90
C VAL A 124 -3.41 2.60 -13.73
N ILE A 125 -2.96 3.58 -14.54
CA ILE A 125 -1.60 4.14 -14.40
C ILE A 125 -1.47 4.86 -13.06
N HIS A 126 -2.46 5.68 -12.71
CA HIS A 126 -2.41 6.43 -11.45
C HIS A 126 -2.40 5.50 -10.24
N LEU A 127 -3.17 4.40 -10.28
CA LEU A 127 -3.15 3.37 -9.25
C LEU A 127 -1.79 2.67 -9.17
N ILE A 128 -1.23 2.23 -10.30
CA ILE A 128 0.08 1.55 -10.34
C ILE A 128 1.20 2.48 -9.84
N ARG A 129 1.22 3.75 -10.25
CA ARG A 129 2.16 4.75 -9.72
C ARG A 129 2.03 4.88 -8.20
N THR A 130 0.80 5.00 -7.69
CA THR A 130 0.53 5.10 -6.24
C THR A 130 1.05 3.87 -5.49
N MET A 131 0.77 2.67 -6.00
CA MET A 131 1.22 1.41 -5.40
C MET A 131 2.74 1.24 -5.47
N LYS A 132 3.36 1.64 -6.59
CA LYS A 132 4.82 1.61 -6.79
C LYS A 132 5.54 2.54 -5.83
N ASP A 133 5.03 3.74 -5.61
CA ASP A 133 5.62 4.69 -4.65
C ASP A 133 5.63 4.11 -3.23
N VAL A 134 4.55 3.47 -2.82
CA VAL A 134 4.46 2.76 -1.53
C VAL A 134 5.38 1.53 -1.50
N ALA A 135 5.42 0.73 -2.58
CA ALA A 135 6.29 -0.45 -2.68
C ALA A 135 7.78 -0.07 -2.54
N GLY A 136 8.21 0.97 -3.25
CA GLY A 136 9.58 1.46 -3.22
C GLY A 136 10.03 1.95 -1.84
N SER A 137 9.08 2.46 -1.04
CA SER A 137 9.35 2.93 0.33
C SER A 137 9.77 1.80 1.29
N PHE A 138 9.50 0.53 0.95
CA PHE A 138 9.98 -0.61 1.74
C PHE A 138 11.45 -0.97 1.50
N GLY A 139 12.02 -0.58 0.35
CA GLY A 139 13.33 -1.03 -0.10
C GLY A 139 14.48 -0.62 0.83
N ASP A 140 14.44 0.62 1.32
CA ASP A 140 15.44 1.18 2.23
C ASP A 140 15.50 0.43 3.57
N ILE A 141 14.33 0.09 4.12
CA ILE A 141 14.24 -0.60 5.41
C ILE A 141 14.53 -2.10 5.25
N GLN A 142 14.25 -2.68 4.09
CA GLN A 142 14.48 -4.11 3.82
C GLN A 142 15.95 -4.52 4.00
N GLU A 143 16.88 -3.70 3.52
CA GLU A 143 18.32 -3.97 3.65
C GLU A 143 18.74 -4.00 5.14
N TYR A 144 18.22 -3.05 5.91
CA TYR A 144 18.49 -2.97 7.34
C TYR A 144 17.83 -4.11 8.12
N ASP A 145 16.61 -4.52 7.75
CA ASP A 145 15.93 -5.68 8.34
C ASP A 145 16.72 -6.97 8.13
N ASN A 146 17.23 -7.17 6.91
CA ASN A 146 18.09 -8.30 6.58
C ASN A 146 19.38 -8.31 7.41
N TRP A 147 20.04 -7.15 7.54
CA TRP A 147 21.21 -7.00 8.40
C TRP A 147 20.87 -7.32 9.86
N TYR A 148 19.76 -6.82 10.38
CA TYR A 148 19.34 -7.07 11.76
C TYR A 148 19.10 -8.56 12.00
N ILE A 149 18.35 -9.23 11.13
CA ILE A 149 18.07 -10.67 11.24
C ILE A 149 19.38 -11.46 11.24
N TYR A 150 20.31 -11.15 10.34
CA TYR A 150 21.59 -11.85 10.25
C TYR A 150 22.43 -11.69 11.53
N ASN A 151 22.54 -10.46 12.03
CA ASN A 151 23.41 -10.15 13.18
C ASN A 151 22.81 -10.53 14.54
N THR A 152 21.48 -10.64 14.64
CA THR A 152 20.81 -11.05 15.89
C THR A 152 20.52 -12.56 15.95
N LYS A 153 20.75 -13.29 14.84
CA LYS A 153 20.55 -14.74 14.78
C LYS A 153 21.46 -15.46 15.77
N GLY A 154 20.87 -16.15 16.73
CA GLY A 154 21.61 -16.93 17.73
C GLY A 154 22.21 -16.09 18.87
N VAL A 155 21.91 -14.79 18.93
CA VAL A 155 22.34 -13.92 20.04
C VAL A 155 21.38 -14.10 21.22
N GLN A 156 21.89 -14.53 22.37
CA GLN A 156 21.08 -14.79 23.57
C GLN A 156 20.70 -13.50 24.33
N VAL A 157 21.53 -12.46 24.27
CA VAL A 157 21.30 -11.18 24.95
C VAL A 157 21.60 -10.05 23.99
N LEU A 158 20.55 -9.32 23.61
CA LEU A 158 20.65 -8.08 22.86
C LEU A 158 20.76 -6.90 23.82
N ASP A 159 21.58 -5.91 23.46
CA ASP A 159 21.56 -4.62 24.14
C ASP A 159 20.21 -3.90 23.93
N LYS A 160 19.97 -2.85 24.72
CA LYS A 160 18.70 -2.10 24.67
C LYS A 160 18.42 -1.51 23.28
N ARG A 161 19.43 -0.95 22.61
CA ARG A 161 19.28 -0.33 21.29
C ARG A 161 18.85 -1.36 20.25
N MET A 162 19.45 -2.55 20.29
CA MET A 162 19.07 -3.64 19.38
C MET A 162 17.69 -4.22 19.67
N LYS A 163 17.20 -4.15 20.92
CA LYS A 163 15.81 -4.48 21.23
C LYS A 163 14.84 -3.45 20.67
N ASP A 164 15.13 -2.17 20.87
CA ASP A 164 14.29 -1.05 20.41
C ASP A 164 14.17 -1.08 18.87
N ILE A 165 15.30 -1.27 18.17
CA ILE A 165 15.34 -1.49 16.70
C ILE A 165 14.47 -2.69 16.30
N GLY A 166 14.56 -3.79 17.05
CA GLY A 166 13.77 -5.00 16.80
C GLY A 166 12.26 -4.74 16.85
N GLU A 167 11.78 -3.91 17.77
CA GLU A 167 10.36 -3.54 17.85
C GLU A 167 9.92 -2.68 16.65
N VAL A 168 10.75 -1.73 16.23
CA VAL A 168 10.49 -0.92 15.03
C VAL A 168 10.44 -1.80 13.77
N LEU A 169 11.36 -2.76 13.64
CA LEU A 169 11.36 -3.72 12.52
C LEU A 169 10.18 -4.69 12.54
N LYS A 170 9.59 -4.99 13.70
CA LYS A 170 8.32 -5.73 13.75
C LYS A 170 7.18 -4.94 13.12
N ILE A 171 7.13 -3.63 13.35
CA ILE A 171 6.15 -2.73 12.72
C ILE A 171 6.38 -2.75 11.22
N TYR A 172 7.62 -2.57 10.74
CA TYR A 172 7.97 -2.70 9.33
C TYR A 172 7.43 -3.98 8.68
N ARG A 173 7.74 -5.16 9.24
CA ARG A 173 7.32 -6.45 8.69
C ARG A 173 5.80 -6.59 8.68
N LYS A 174 5.11 -6.09 9.72
CA LYS A 174 3.65 -6.06 9.78
C LYS A 174 3.07 -5.16 8.69
N THR A 175 3.62 -3.96 8.51
CA THR A 175 3.23 -3.00 7.48
C THR A 175 3.43 -3.58 6.08
N LYS A 176 4.55 -4.27 5.82
CA LYS A 176 4.81 -4.96 4.55
C LYS A 176 3.77 -6.06 4.28
N LYS A 177 3.44 -6.86 5.29
CA LYS A 177 2.37 -7.86 5.18
C LYS A 177 1.00 -7.21 4.90
N GLN A 178 0.70 -6.09 5.55
CA GLN A 178 -0.53 -5.33 5.30
C GLN A 178 -0.59 -4.81 3.86
N TYR A 179 0.53 -4.35 3.30
CA TYR A 179 0.61 -3.92 1.90
C TYR A 179 0.21 -5.01 0.90
N PHE A 180 0.72 -6.22 1.05
CA PHE A 180 0.29 -7.31 0.16
C PHE A 180 -1.14 -7.76 0.47
N SER A 181 -1.53 -7.82 1.74
CA SER A 181 -2.89 -8.21 2.13
C SER A 181 -3.96 -7.21 1.67
N SER A 182 -3.60 -5.94 1.46
CA SER A 182 -4.54 -4.93 0.97
C SER A 182 -4.92 -5.23 -0.49
N MET A 183 -4.01 -5.75 -1.30
CA MET A 183 -4.32 -6.11 -2.70
C MET A 183 -5.37 -7.22 -2.81
N ASP A 184 -5.61 -7.99 -1.75
CA ASP A 184 -6.68 -8.98 -1.71
C ASP A 184 -8.09 -8.38 -1.69
N MET A 185 -8.24 -7.09 -1.39
CA MET A 185 -9.55 -6.43 -1.45
C MET A 185 -10.02 -6.13 -2.88
N LEU A 186 -9.15 -6.28 -3.88
CA LEU A 186 -9.47 -5.96 -5.27
C LEU A 186 -10.51 -6.93 -5.85
N ASP A 187 -11.71 -6.40 -6.14
CA ASP A 187 -12.81 -7.10 -6.79
C ASP A 187 -13.16 -6.46 -8.14
N ILE A 188 -13.16 -7.27 -9.20
CA ILE A 188 -13.53 -6.84 -10.55
C ILE A 188 -15.00 -6.43 -10.69
N ASN A 189 -15.86 -6.89 -9.78
CA ASN A 189 -17.29 -6.58 -9.77
C ASN A 189 -17.60 -5.26 -9.07
N ASP A 190 -16.72 -4.79 -8.18
CA ASP A 190 -16.86 -3.54 -7.44
C ASP A 190 -15.56 -2.74 -7.44
N MET A 191 -15.18 -2.29 -8.64
CA MET A 191 -13.86 -1.73 -8.87
C MET A 191 -13.66 -0.38 -8.18
N ASP A 192 -14.66 0.48 -8.17
CA ASP A 192 -14.53 1.82 -7.59
C ASP A 192 -14.42 1.76 -6.07
N ASN A 193 -15.22 0.91 -5.40
CA ASN A 193 -15.07 0.69 -3.97
C ASN A 193 -13.73 0.02 -3.63
N SER A 194 -13.34 -1.01 -4.40
CA SER A 194 -12.04 -1.67 -4.23
C SER A 194 -10.86 -0.70 -4.33
N ILE A 195 -10.91 0.24 -5.27
CA ILE A 195 -9.88 1.27 -5.41
C ILE A 195 -9.92 2.22 -4.22
N ALA A 196 -11.10 2.71 -3.84
CA ALA A 196 -11.24 3.62 -2.70
C ALA A 196 -10.67 3.01 -1.40
N GLU A 197 -11.05 1.77 -1.07
CA GLU A 197 -10.54 1.05 0.09
C GLU A 197 -9.01 0.83 0.01
N LEU A 198 -8.49 0.49 -1.17
CA LEU A 198 -7.06 0.29 -1.36
C LEU A 198 -6.30 1.60 -1.15
N ILE A 199 -6.77 2.72 -1.70
CA ILE A 199 -6.13 4.03 -1.54
C ILE A 199 -6.08 4.44 -0.06
N ILE A 200 -7.16 4.19 0.70
CA ILE A 200 -7.18 4.44 2.15
C ILE A 200 -6.12 3.59 2.86
N GLN A 201 -6.06 2.28 2.57
CA GLN A 201 -5.07 1.39 3.16
C GLN A 201 -3.63 1.77 2.80
N LEU A 202 -3.38 2.18 1.54
CA LEU A 202 -2.06 2.63 1.09
C LEU A 202 -1.58 3.88 1.84
N GLU A 203 -2.49 4.78 2.20
CA GLU A 203 -2.16 5.98 2.99
C GLU A 203 -1.84 5.63 4.45
N GLU A 204 -2.54 4.68 5.06
CA GLU A 204 -2.20 4.14 6.40
C GLU A 204 -0.84 3.44 6.40
N ILE A 205 -0.56 2.66 5.35
CA ILE A 205 0.72 1.98 5.14
C ILE A 205 1.84 3.01 4.99
N ARG A 206 1.65 4.06 4.18
CA ARG A 206 2.63 5.13 3.98
C ARG A 206 3.01 5.78 5.31
N LYS A 207 2.03 6.19 6.12
CA LYS A 207 2.27 6.76 7.46
C LYS A 207 3.04 5.81 8.38
N SER A 208 2.75 4.52 8.28
CA SER A 208 3.44 3.49 9.06
C SER A 208 4.89 3.32 8.63
N ILE A 209 5.18 3.39 7.33
CA ILE A 209 6.56 3.37 6.80
C ILE A 209 7.31 4.63 7.21
N GLU A 210 6.69 5.82 7.10
CA GLU A 210 7.30 7.08 7.52
C GLU A 210 7.69 7.07 9.01
N TYR A 211 6.82 6.52 9.86
CA TYR A 211 7.13 6.30 11.26
C TYR A 211 8.36 5.41 11.45
N VAL A 212 8.40 4.25 10.79
CA VAL A 212 9.54 3.33 10.86
C VAL A 212 10.84 4.02 10.41
N THR A 213 10.82 4.69 9.25
CA THR A 213 11.98 5.41 8.71
C THR A 213 12.49 6.46 9.70
N LYS A 214 11.59 7.21 10.33
CA LYS A 214 11.95 8.23 11.32
C LYS A 214 12.59 7.63 12.57
N GLU A 215 12.05 6.53 13.09
CA GLU A 215 12.61 5.86 14.28
C GLU A 215 13.96 5.16 14.00
N MET A 216 14.27 4.90 12.74
CA MET A 216 15.52 4.29 12.31
C MET A 216 16.62 5.29 11.91
N SER A 217 16.27 6.58 11.75
CA SER A 217 17.20 7.68 11.39
C SER A 217 17.92 8.22 12.62
#